data_AF-A0A1S3PWQ8-F1
#
_entry.id   AF-A0A1S3PWQ8-F1
#
_cell.length_a   1.000
_cell.length_b   1.000
_cell.length_c   1.000
_cell.angle_alpha   90.00
_cell.angle_beta   90.00
_cell.angle_gamma   90.00
#
_symmetry.space_group_name_H-M   'P 1'
#
loop_
_entity.id
_entity.type
_entity.pdbx_description
1 polymer ?
#
loop_
_entity_poly.entity_id
_entity_poly.type
_entity_poly.pdbx_seq_one_letter_code
_entity_poly.pdbx_strand_id
1 'polypeptide(L)'
;MIIKADRFYKWEKDNVISDGDSWLGKQLSFKQDHQVETQHLRSVTWRLATKDLSRGEWKSLAQHWGFTDAHIRSIEQQWTGTKSFKEHGHRMLLIWLHGVVIAGENPIKGLYEGLAGISRTDLAESIRQKANADTSSPKKCTAM
;
A
#
# COMPACT_ATOMS: atom_id res chain seq x y z
N MET A 1 -5.24 5.57 13.27
CA MET A 1 -5.90 6.15 12.07
C MET A 1 -7.10 5.28 11.71
N ILE A 2 -8.30 5.88 11.59
CA ILE A 2 -9.60 5.16 11.51
C ILE A 2 -9.68 4.22 10.30
N ILE A 3 -9.28 4.67 9.11
CA ILE A 3 -9.39 3.87 7.87
C ILE A 3 -8.61 2.54 7.96
N LYS A 4 -7.43 2.52 8.59
CA LYS A 4 -6.68 1.26 8.79
C LYS A 4 -7.44 0.29 9.70
N ALA A 5 -8.05 0.80 10.76
CA ALA A 5 -8.81 -0.02 11.69
C ALA A 5 -10.06 -0.62 11.02
N ASP A 6 -10.81 0.19 10.27
CA ASP A 6 -12.00 -0.28 9.53
C ASP A 6 -11.65 -1.40 8.54
N ARG A 7 -10.59 -1.18 7.73
CA ARG A 7 -10.10 -2.21 6.80
C ARG A 7 -9.62 -3.47 7.51
N PHE A 8 -8.93 -3.32 8.64
CA PHE A 8 -8.47 -4.45 9.44
C PHE A 8 -9.62 -5.29 9.98
N TYR A 9 -10.61 -4.67 10.64
CA TYR A 9 -11.74 -5.43 11.22
C TYR A 9 -12.63 -6.05 10.15
N LYS A 10 -12.78 -5.41 8.99
CA LYS A 10 -13.45 -6.04 7.85
C LYS A 10 -12.71 -7.30 7.40
N TRP A 11 -11.41 -7.17 7.16
CA TRP A 11 -10.55 -8.28 6.77
C TRP A 11 -10.56 -9.40 7.84
N GLU A 12 -10.45 -9.06 9.12
CA GLU A 12 -10.49 -10.02 10.23
C GLU A 12 -11.79 -10.80 10.24
N LYS A 13 -12.94 -10.14 10.17
CA LYS A 13 -14.25 -10.81 10.10
C LYS A 13 -14.35 -11.77 8.91
N ASP A 14 -13.79 -11.40 7.76
CA ASP A 14 -13.84 -12.21 6.54
C ASP A 14 -12.86 -13.42 6.60
N ASN A 15 -11.82 -13.37 7.45
CA ASN A 15 -10.77 -14.40 7.57
C ASN A 15 -10.85 -15.27 8.84
N VAL A 16 -11.53 -14.81 9.90
CA VAL A 16 -11.70 -15.51 11.19
C VAL A 16 -12.54 -16.80 11.09
N ILE A 17 -13.13 -17.09 9.92
CA ILE A 17 -13.76 -18.40 9.68
C ILE A 17 -12.71 -19.52 9.55
N SER A 18 -11.41 -19.23 9.35
CA SER A 18 -10.45 -20.26 8.91
C SER A 18 -9.26 -20.61 9.82
N ASP A 19 -8.80 -19.81 10.79
CA ASP A 19 -7.86 -20.32 11.83
C ASP A 19 -7.59 -19.29 12.95
N GLY A 20 -7.61 -19.76 14.20
CA GLY A 20 -7.66 -18.93 15.41
C GLY A 20 -6.35 -18.29 15.88
N ASP A 21 -5.18 -18.64 15.31
CA ASP A 21 -3.91 -18.40 16.02
C ASP A 21 -2.82 -17.63 15.23
N SER A 22 -3.06 -17.21 13.99
CA SER A 22 -1.99 -16.68 13.12
C SER A 22 -1.50 -15.24 13.40
N TRP A 23 -2.21 -14.45 14.22
CA TRP A 23 -1.95 -13.00 14.38
C TRP A 23 -1.05 -12.64 15.56
N LEU A 24 -0.91 -13.54 16.52
CA LEU A 24 -0.17 -13.30 17.78
C LEU A 24 1.33 -13.00 17.57
N GLY A 25 1.89 -13.32 16.40
CA GLY A 25 3.31 -13.11 16.09
C GLY A 25 3.69 -11.74 15.51
N LYS A 26 2.74 -10.96 14.95
CA LYS A 26 3.02 -9.63 14.38
C LYS A 26 2.31 -8.56 15.21
N GLN A 27 3.07 -7.67 15.83
CA GLN A 27 2.53 -6.58 16.63
C GLN A 27 1.63 -5.66 15.80
N LEU A 28 0.30 -5.86 15.89
CA LEU A 28 -0.69 -5.01 15.24
C LEU A 28 -0.54 -3.57 15.74
N SER A 29 -0.23 -2.65 14.83
CA SER A 29 -0.11 -1.23 15.13
C SER A 29 -0.76 -0.39 14.04
N PHE A 30 -1.65 0.52 14.44
CA PHE A 30 -2.29 1.48 13.54
C PHE A 30 -1.53 2.79 13.40
N LYS A 31 -0.31 2.85 13.94
CA LYS A 31 0.58 4.01 13.83
C LYS A 31 1.15 4.10 12.40
N GLN A 32 1.84 5.21 12.13
CA GLN A 32 2.61 5.32 10.89
C GLN A 32 3.77 4.33 10.93
N ASP A 33 3.96 3.66 9.80
CA ASP A 33 4.96 2.61 9.67
C ASP A 33 6.34 3.23 9.40
N HIS A 34 7.29 2.87 10.26
CA HIS A 34 8.69 3.30 10.20
C HIS A 34 9.66 2.11 10.18
N GLN A 35 9.14 0.89 10.01
CA GLN A 35 9.94 -0.33 9.98
C GLN A 35 10.93 -0.33 8.82
N VAL A 36 12.11 -0.90 9.04
CA VAL A 36 13.18 -0.99 8.04
C VAL A 36 12.77 -1.98 6.94
N GLU A 37 12.08 -3.04 7.35
CA GLU A 37 11.56 -4.11 6.50
C GLU A 37 10.64 -3.59 5.40
N THR A 38 9.86 -2.55 5.68
CA THR A 38 8.92 -1.94 4.73
C THR A 38 9.48 -0.69 4.04
N GLN A 39 10.69 -0.23 4.39
CA GLN A 39 11.25 1.04 3.91
C GLN A 39 11.34 1.10 2.37
N HIS A 40 11.78 0.01 1.75
CA HIS A 40 11.84 -0.10 0.29
C HIS A 40 10.46 0.09 -0.34
N LEU A 41 9.45 -0.61 0.18
CA LEU A 41 8.07 -0.53 -0.30
C LEU A 41 7.46 0.87 -0.10
N ARG A 42 7.80 1.53 1.01
CA ARG A 42 7.41 2.94 1.27
C ARG A 42 8.04 3.88 0.22
N SER A 43 9.28 3.62 -0.20
CA SER A 43 9.93 4.38 -1.28
C SER A 43 9.27 4.14 -2.65
N VAL A 44 8.92 2.89 -2.97
CA VAL A 44 8.20 2.53 -4.20
C VAL A 44 6.83 3.21 -4.25
N THR A 45 6.06 3.11 -3.17
CA THR A 45 4.72 3.72 -3.09
C THR A 45 4.76 5.25 -3.12
N TRP A 46 5.79 5.88 -2.54
CA TRP A 46 6.02 7.32 -2.70
C TRP A 46 6.27 7.73 -4.15
N ARG A 47 7.16 7.03 -4.86
CA ARG A 47 7.44 7.31 -6.27
C ARG A 47 6.17 7.14 -7.11
N LEU A 48 5.46 6.03 -6.93
CA LEU A 48 4.22 5.73 -7.63
C LEU A 48 3.21 6.89 -7.50
N ALA A 49 2.92 7.33 -6.28
CA ALA A 49 1.97 8.41 -6.06
C ALA A 49 2.41 9.77 -6.61
N THR A 50 3.71 10.07 -6.57
CA THR A 50 4.20 11.43 -6.87
C THR A 50 4.63 11.64 -8.32
N LYS A 51 4.95 10.56 -9.03
CA LYS A 51 5.49 10.59 -10.39
C LYS A 51 4.62 9.88 -11.42
N ASP A 52 4.02 8.75 -11.05
CA ASP A 52 3.46 7.81 -12.04
C ASP A 52 1.93 7.85 -12.13
N LEU A 53 1.25 8.19 -11.04
CA LEU A 53 -0.21 8.38 -11.00
C LEU A 53 -0.62 9.79 -11.42
N SER A 54 -1.74 9.87 -12.14
CA SER A 54 -2.48 11.09 -12.43
C SER A 54 -3.54 11.39 -11.36
N ARG A 55 -4.19 12.56 -11.47
CA ARG A 55 -5.11 13.09 -10.45
C ARG A 55 -6.25 12.13 -10.08
N GLY A 56 -6.76 11.34 -11.02
CA GLY A 56 -7.90 10.43 -10.80
C GLY A 56 -7.51 9.01 -10.41
N GLU A 57 -6.33 8.55 -10.82
CA GLU A 57 -5.99 7.13 -10.78
C GLU A 57 -5.77 6.59 -9.38
N TRP A 58 -5.36 7.44 -8.43
CA TRP A 58 -5.28 7.01 -7.03
C TRP A 58 -6.67 6.66 -6.48
N LYS A 59 -7.74 7.31 -6.94
CA LYS A 59 -9.12 6.96 -6.55
C LYS A 59 -9.55 5.65 -7.19
N SER A 60 -9.22 5.44 -8.47
CA SER A 60 -9.48 4.18 -9.16
C SER A 60 -8.78 3.00 -8.46
N LEU A 61 -7.52 3.17 -8.03
CA LEU A 61 -6.81 2.18 -7.21
C LEU A 61 -7.48 1.96 -5.86
N ALA A 62 -7.88 3.05 -5.18
CA ALA A 62 -8.57 2.95 -3.91
C ALA A 62 -9.87 2.14 -4.04
N GLN A 63 -10.67 2.43 -5.07
CA GLN A 63 -11.91 1.71 -5.37
C GLN A 63 -11.63 0.24 -5.69
N HIS A 64 -10.62 -0.04 -6.52
CA HIS A 64 -10.20 -1.40 -6.85
C HIS A 64 -9.82 -2.21 -5.59
N TRP A 65 -9.15 -1.59 -4.62
CA TRP A 65 -8.82 -2.20 -3.33
C TRP A 65 -9.91 -2.06 -2.26
N GLY A 66 -11.14 -1.71 -2.66
CA GLY A 66 -12.30 -1.68 -1.77
C GLY A 66 -12.31 -0.55 -0.73
N PHE A 67 -11.62 0.56 -0.97
CA PHE A 67 -11.84 1.78 -0.18
C PHE A 67 -13.24 2.34 -0.47
N THR A 68 -13.97 2.69 0.58
CA THR A 68 -15.29 3.31 0.45
C THR A 68 -15.17 4.77 0.05
N ASP A 69 -16.24 5.37 -0.47
CA ASP A 69 -16.28 6.81 -0.76
C ASP A 69 -16.02 7.65 0.48
N ALA A 70 -16.45 7.19 1.66
CA ALA A 70 -16.15 7.84 2.93
C ALA A 70 -14.64 7.83 3.24
N HIS A 71 -13.95 6.72 2.97
CA HIS A 71 -12.49 6.66 3.09
C HIS A 71 -11.80 7.62 2.13
N ILE A 72 -12.21 7.65 0.87
CA ILE A 72 -11.65 8.53 -0.16
C ILE A 72 -11.84 9.99 0.26
N ARG A 73 -13.06 10.40 0.65
CA ARG A 73 -13.34 11.75 1.14
C ARG A 73 -12.51 12.12 2.36
N SER A 74 -12.34 11.19 3.31
CA SER A 74 -11.51 11.42 4.50
C SER A 74 -10.01 11.58 4.17
N ILE A 75 -9.52 10.88 3.14
CA ILE A 75 -8.16 11.06 2.62
C ILE A 75 -8.03 12.45 1.98
N GLU A 76 -9.01 12.87 1.18
CA GLU A 76 -9.00 14.17 0.50
C GLU A 76 -9.00 15.35 1.47
N GLN A 77 -9.77 15.25 2.56
CA GLN A 77 -9.91 16.31 3.56
C GLN A 77 -8.60 16.74 4.23
N GLN A 78 -7.57 15.88 4.25
CA GLN A 78 -6.30 16.22 4.91
C GLN A 78 -5.46 17.22 4.11
N TRP A 79 -5.55 17.24 2.76
CA TRP A 79 -4.76 18.15 1.93
C TRP A 79 -5.64 18.81 0.86
N THR A 80 -5.60 20.14 0.81
CA THR A 80 -6.32 20.95 -0.16
C THR A 80 -5.38 21.50 -1.23
N GLY A 81 -5.88 21.70 -2.46
CA GLY A 81 -5.13 22.34 -3.55
C GLY A 81 -5.06 21.50 -4.83
N THR A 82 -4.52 22.05 -5.91
CA THR A 82 -4.54 21.40 -7.23
C THR A 82 -3.52 20.26 -7.38
N LYS A 83 -2.50 20.22 -6.52
CA LYS A 83 -1.44 19.20 -6.52
C LYS A 83 -1.57 18.17 -5.40
N SER A 84 -2.56 18.32 -4.51
CA SER A 84 -2.74 17.46 -3.32
C SER A 84 -3.02 15.99 -3.61
N PHE A 85 -3.38 15.67 -4.86
CA PHE A 85 -3.65 14.29 -5.29
C PHE A 85 -2.43 13.36 -5.12
N LYS A 86 -1.21 13.91 -5.13
CA LYS A 86 0.01 13.12 -4.91
C LYS A 86 0.11 12.68 -3.46
N GLU A 87 -0.17 13.60 -2.54
CA GLU A 87 -0.23 13.35 -1.10
C GLU A 87 -1.41 12.43 -0.75
N HIS A 88 -2.57 12.63 -1.38
CA HIS A 88 -3.73 11.74 -1.26
C HIS A 88 -3.39 10.31 -1.71
N GLY A 89 -2.79 10.17 -2.89
CA GLY A 89 -2.37 8.88 -3.43
C GLY A 89 -1.32 8.21 -2.56
N HIS A 90 -0.33 8.96 -2.06
CA HIS A 90 0.68 8.40 -1.17
C HIS A 90 0.07 7.91 0.14
N ARG A 91 -0.80 8.72 0.76
CA ARG A 91 -1.50 8.32 1.98
C ARG A 91 -2.34 7.06 1.72
N MET A 92 -3.13 7.03 0.65
CA MET A 92 -3.91 5.87 0.26
C MET A 92 -3.04 4.61 0.14
N LEU A 93 -1.88 4.70 -0.53
CA LEU A 93 -0.95 3.58 -0.66
C LEU A 93 -0.36 3.13 0.68
N LEU A 94 -0.07 4.03 1.62
CA LEU A 94 0.39 3.66 2.97
C LEU A 94 -0.71 2.97 3.80
N ILE A 95 -1.97 3.33 3.59
CA ILE A 95 -3.12 2.66 4.21
C ILE A 95 -3.26 1.25 3.65
N TRP A 96 -3.21 1.13 2.32
CA TRP A 96 -3.28 -0.15 1.64
C TRP A 96 -2.12 -1.08 2.03
N LEU A 97 -0.87 -0.57 1.99
CA LEU A 97 0.34 -1.33 2.34
C LEU A 97 0.27 -1.91 3.76
N HIS A 98 -0.27 -1.15 4.71
CA HIS A 98 -0.46 -1.64 6.07
C HIS A 98 -1.37 -2.87 6.11
N GLY A 99 -2.49 -2.86 5.38
CA GLY A 99 -3.39 -4.01 5.29
C GLY A 99 -2.70 -5.23 4.69
N VAL A 100 -1.94 -5.05 3.60
CA VAL A 100 -1.19 -6.13 2.94
C VAL A 100 -0.13 -6.74 3.85
N VAL A 101 0.64 -5.90 4.57
CA VAL A 101 1.69 -6.36 5.50
C VAL A 101 1.10 -7.14 6.68
N ILE A 102 -0.03 -6.67 7.20
CA ILE A 102 -0.81 -7.39 8.22
C ILE A 102 -1.22 -8.74 7.61
N ALA A 103 -1.98 -8.76 6.51
CA ALA A 103 -2.43 -9.96 5.79
C ALA A 103 -1.31 -10.96 5.42
N GLY A 104 -0.03 -10.57 5.48
CA GLY A 104 1.10 -11.41 5.10
C GLY A 104 1.21 -11.60 3.59
N GLU A 105 0.50 -10.78 2.83
CA GLU A 105 0.46 -10.81 1.38
C GLU A 105 1.70 -10.13 0.77
N ASN A 106 1.97 -10.42 -0.50
CA ASN A 106 3.09 -9.83 -1.23
C ASN A 106 2.72 -8.44 -1.79
N PRO A 107 3.33 -7.34 -1.31
CA PRO A 107 2.98 -5.99 -1.76
C PRO A 107 3.36 -5.70 -3.21
N ILE A 108 4.42 -6.32 -3.75
CA ILE A 108 4.80 -6.12 -5.16
C ILE A 108 3.74 -6.77 -6.07
N LYS A 109 3.26 -7.96 -5.70
CA LYS A 109 2.15 -8.63 -6.40
C LYS A 109 0.88 -7.77 -6.35
N GLY A 110 0.50 -7.29 -5.17
CA GLY A 110 -0.69 -6.46 -5.01
C GLY A 110 -0.62 -5.12 -5.77
N LEU A 111 0.57 -4.50 -5.87
CA LEU A 111 0.78 -3.31 -6.72
C LEU A 111 0.57 -3.64 -8.20
N TYR A 112 1.13 -4.76 -8.67
CA TYR A 112 0.97 -5.20 -10.05
C TYR A 112 -0.51 -5.44 -10.39
N GLU A 113 -1.21 -6.21 -9.56
CA GLU A 113 -2.62 -6.55 -9.77
C GLU A 113 -3.51 -5.30 -9.72
N GLY A 114 -3.29 -4.39 -8.76
CA GLY A 114 -4.04 -3.15 -8.67
C GLY A 114 -3.85 -2.24 -9.90
N LEU A 115 -2.62 -2.10 -10.37
CA LEU A 115 -2.31 -1.28 -11.54
C LEU A 115 -2.83 -1.90 -12.83
N ALA A 116 -2.70 -3.21 -12.99
CA ALA A 116 -3.33 -3.93 -14.10
C ALA A 116 -4.86 -3.78 -14.07
N GLY A 117 -5.47 -3.85 -12.87
CA GLY A 117 -6.91 -3.69 -12.65
C GLY A 117 -7.46 -2.31 -13.01
N ILE A 118 -6.62 -1.26 -12.98
CA ILE A 118 -6.99 0.09 -13.47
C ILE A 118 -6.48 0.37 -14.89
N SER A 119 -6.16 -0.66 -15.66
CA SER A 119 -5.66 -0.56 -17.05
C SER A 119 -4.32 0.17 -17.21
N ARG A 120 -3.48 0.22 -16.16
CA ARG A 120 -2.10 0.74 -16.19
C ARG A 120 -1.08 -0.41 -16.23
N THR A 121 -1.22 -1.30 -17.21
CA THR A 121 -0.44 -2.54 -17.34
C THR A 121 1.05 -2.30 -17.61
N ASP A 122 1.37 -1.26 -18.39
CA ASP A 122 2.73 -0.79 -18.67
C ASP A 122 3.45 -0.37 -17.38
N LEU A 123 2.77 0.40 -16.54
CA LEU A 123 3.28 0.86 -15.26
C LEU A 123 3.38 -0.30 -14.26
N ALA A 124 2.39 -1.20 -14.24
CA ALA A 124 2.40 -2.40 -13.41
C ALA A 124 3.68 -3.22 -13.63
N GLU A 125 4.02 -3.47 -14.91
CA GLU A 125 5.22 -4.21 -15.29
C GLU A 125 6.51 -3.47 -14.88
N SER A 126 6.57 -2.15 -15.13
CA SER A 126 7.72 -1.33 -14.73
C SER A 126 7.98 -1.35 -13.22
N ILE A 127 6.92 -1.27 -12.41
CA ILE A 127 7.04 -1.29 -10.94
C ILE A 127 7.46 -2.68 -10.46
N ARG A 128 6.88 -3.75 -11.00
CA ARG A 128 7.26 -5.12 -10.66
C ARG A 128 8.76 -5.34 -10.87
N GLN A 129 9.29 -4.92 -12.01
CA GLN A 129 10.70 -5.05 -12.35
C GLN A 129 11.59 -4.23 -11.40
N LYS A 130 11.28 -2.94 -11.21
CA LYS A 130 12.08 -2.05 -10.34
C LYS A 130 12.06 -2.48 -8.88
N ALA A 131 10.89 -2.82 -8.35
CA ALA A 131 10.74 -3.21 -6.96
C ALA A 131 11.53 -4.49 -6.64
N ASN A 132 11.56 -5.46 -7.56
CA ASN A 132 12.35 -6.69 -7.40
C ASN A 132 13.87 -6.45 -7.60
N ALA A 133 14.26 -5.57 -8.52
CA ALA A 133 15.67 -5.23 -8.74
C ALA A 133 16.29 -4.58 -7.49
N ASP A 134 15.58 -3.66 -6.87
CA ASP A 134 16.03 -2.97 -5.65
C ASP A 134 16.16 -3.92 -4.44
N THR A 135 15.32 -4.95 -4.33
CA THR A 135 15.49 -6.02 -3.33
C THR A 135 16.67 -6.95 -3.59
N SER A 136 17.14 -7.03 -4.85
CA SER A 136 18.28 -7.85 -5.25
C SER A 136 19.62 -7.10 -5.16
N SER A 137 19.61 -5.81 -4.82
CA SER A 137 20.84 -5.05 -4.63
C SER A 137 21.71 -5.74 -3.56
N PRO A 138 23.02 -5.97 -3.81
CA PRO A 138 23.81 -6.81 -2.94
C PRO A 138 23.87 -6.16 -1.56
N LYS A 139 23.37 -6.87 -0.55
CA LYS A 139 23.74 -6.63 0.85
C LYS A 139 25.27 -6.55 0.86
N LYS A 140 25.83 -5.35 0.98
CA LYS A 140 27.27 -5.17 1.05
C LYS A 140 27.76 -6.02 2.21
N CYS A 141 28.43 -7.12 1.91
CA CYS A 141 29.19 -7.87 2.89
C CYS A 141 30.21 -6.91 3.48
N THR A 142 30.01 -6.52 4.73
CA THR A 142 31.10 -5.98 5.54
C THR A 142 31.99 -7.18 5.86
N ALA A 143 33.08 -7.33 5.11
CA ALA A 143 34.14 -8.24 5.51
C ALA A 143 34.77 -7.68 6.79
N MET A 144 34.83 -8.51 7.84
CA MET A 144 35.61 -8.26 9.06
C MET A 144 37.11 -8.32 8.75
#